data_AF-A0A6G0VIE6-F1
#
_entry.id   AF-A0A6G0VIE6-F1
#
_cell.length_a   1.000
_cell.length_b   1.000
_cell.length_c   1.000
_cell.angle_alpha   90.00
_cell.angle_beta   90.00
_cell.angle_gamma   90.00
#
_symmetry.space_group_name_H-M   'P 1'
#
loop_
_entity.id
_entity.type
_entity.pdbx_description
1 polymer ?
#
loop_
_entity_poly.entity_id
_entity_poly.type
_entity_poly.pdbx_seq_one_letter_code
_entity_poly.pdbx_strand_id
1 'polypeptide(L)'
;GVKRHKLALPNNLISVLDKKLNEIGQYIPVEFQRAPNVNSRQHPIRDASRWKATELRQILLYTGMVVFRDIVSKEVYEHFLQLCVAIRLLSTNNISSDINNYEKSLLNHFVMSFANIYGKSYMSHNIHIIQHLADDVKKFGSLNNFSAFEFESYMQPMKKKIRTGVKPLQQLIRRYSEDRIFFSKKEEPNKPIGPLNVQCKFKNRPITIDGCEPCYAGWTTEKFVLKINKADNCVGMINGDIVIIENIVTSKLNENILIIGRKFEKLEHFFNIPCLSKLLNITAASELSHLQSWMLNNIKEKMMHLPVDNKTSIIIPLLHLQSSWSVVLFTSTNEVQHVPDNWLVGTDKCWFPYLKTDCKEKFLSASQISKMIKKCAEQNNEDGTIHIITKIAGPFCK
;
A
#
# COMPACT_ATOMS: atom_id res chain seq x y z
N GLY A 1 -14.56 41.79 3.77
CA GLY A 1 -14.34 40.52 3.05
C GLY A 1 -12.99 39.96 3.43
N VAL A 2 -12.89 38.67 3.72
CA VAL A 2 -11.62 38.01 4.05
C VAL A 2 -10.67 38.15 2.85
N LYS A 3 -9.53 38.82 3.02
CA LYS A 3 -8.52 38.92 1.95
C LYS A 3 -8.06 37.52 1.60
N ARG A 4 -8.17 37.16 0.32
CA ARG A 4 -7.73 35.87 -0.21
C ARG A 4 -6.20 35.75 0.01
N HIS A 5 -5.74 34.61 0.51
CA HIS A 5 -4.32 34.39 0.75
C HIS A 5 -3.51 34.51 -0.55
N LYS A 6 -2.24 34.95 -0.49
CA LYS A 6 -1.38 35.13 -1.68
C LYS A 6 -1.18 33.85 -2.50
N LEU A 7 -1.24 32.69 -1.84
CA LEU A 7 -1.12 31.36 -2.46
C LEU A 7 -2.47 30.75 -2.85
N ALA A 8 -3.58 31.47 -2.69
CA ALA A 8 -4.89 30.95 -3.06
C ALA A 8 -4.98 30.82 -4.58
N LEU A 9 -5.23 29.60 -5.05
CA LEU A 9 -5.35 29.34 -6.48
C LEU A 9 -6.54 30.09 -7.09
N PRO A 10 -6.37 30.65 -8.29
CA PRO A 10 -7.47 31.22 -9.06
C PRO A 10 -8.42 30.11 -9.56
N ASN A 11 -9.66 30.49 -9.87
CA ASN A 11 -10.73 29.54 -10.17
C ASN A 11 -10.47 28.68 -11.43
N ASN A 12 -9.73 29.21 -12.40
CA ASN A 12 -9.30 28.46 -13.58
C ASN A 12 -8.35 27.31 -13.21
N LEU A 13 -7.34 27.57 -12.38
CA LEU A 13 -6.40 26.52 -11.92
C LEU A 13 -7.08 25.48 -11.02
N ILE A 14 -8.05 25.91 -10.20
CA ILE A 14 -8.93 25.00 -9.44
C ILE A 14 -9.68 24.07 -10.39
N SER A 15 -10.25 24.60 -11.47
CA SER A 15 -10.98 23.80 -12.46
C SER A 15 -10.08 22.80 -13.19
N VAL A 16 -8.83 23.20 -13.48
CA VAL A 16 -7.81 22.30 -14.06
C VAL A 16 -7.46 21.17 -13.08
N LEU A 17 -7.29 21.47 -11.79
CA LEU A 17 -7.06 20.45 -10.75
C LEU A 17 -8.21 19.45 -10.67
N ASP A 18 -9.45 19.95 -10.68
CA ASP A 18 -10.64 19.10 -10.63
C ASP A 18 -10.72 18.15 -11.84
N LYS A 19 -10.44 18.66 -13.04
CA LYS A 19 -10.36 17.85 -14.25
C LYS A 19 -9.27 16.77 -14.14
N LYS A 20 -8.06 17.16 -13.73
CA LYS A 20 -6.92 16.25 -13.60
C LYS A 20 -7.15 15.17 -12.53
N LEU A 21 -7.77 15.55 -11.42
CA LEU A 21 -8.23 14.61 -10.41
C LEU A 21 -9.18 13.61 -11.07
N ASN A 22 -10.28 14.08 -11.67
CA ASN A 22 -11.29 13.24 -12.32
C ASN A 22 -10.69 12.25 -13.32
N GLU A 23 -9.80 12.69 -14.20
CA GLU A 23 -9.10 11.85 -15.19
C GLU A 23 -8.24 10.76 -14.57
N ILE A 24 -7.49 11.07 -13.50
CA ILE A 24 -6.69 10.10 -12.73
C ILE A 24 -7.59 9.04 -12.06
N GLY A 25 -8.89 9.29 -11.98
CA GLY A 25 -9.79 8.42 -11.25
C GLY A 25 -9.93 6.99 -11.76
N GLN A 26 -9.80 6.82 -13.06
CA GLN A 26 -9.84 5.52 -13.73
C GLN A 26 -8.57 4.67 -13.50
N TYR A 27 -7.54 5.25 -12.87
CA TYR A 27 -6.25 4.63 -12.58
C TYR A 27 -6.10 4.23 -11.10
N ILE A 28 -7.16 4.34 -10.30
CA ILE A 28 -7.10 4.04 -8.86
C ILE A 28 -7.43 2.56 -8.63
N PRO A 29 -6.48 1.76 -8.10
CA PRO A 29 -6.67 0.34 -7.87
C PRO A 29 -7.83 0.01 -6.93
N VAL A 30 -8.39 -1.17 -7.07
CA VAL A 30 -9.52 -1.66 -6.26
C VAL A 30 -9.19 -1.81 -4.77
N GLU A 31 -7.91 -1.90 -4.39
CA GLU A 31 -7.48 -1.98 -2.99
C GLU A 31 -7.71 -0.68 -2.23
N PHE A 32 -7.91 0.43 -2.94
CA PHE A 32 -8.36 1.67 -2.31
C PHE A 32 -9.86 1.59 -2.06
N GLN A 33 -10.26 1.82 -0.81
CA GLN A 33 -11.65 1.70 -0.33
C GLN A 33 -12.67 2.51 -1.15
N ARG A 34 -12.21 3.49 -1.93
CA ARG A 34 -13.02 4.21 -2.91
C ARG A 34 -12.25 4.40 -4.20
N ALA A 35 -12.74 3.78 -5.27
CA ALA A 35 -12.50 4.33 -6.59
C ALA A 35 -13.15 5.73 -6.63
N PRO A 36 -12.44 6.75 -7.11
CA PRO A 36 -12.90 8.14 -7.02
C PRO A 36 -14.15 8.46 -7.85
N ASN A 37 -14.63 7.51 -8.65
CA ASN A 37 -15.86 7.63 -9.43
C ASN A 37 -17.14 7.35 -8.62
N VAL A 38 -17.06 6.77 -7.41
CA VAL A 38 -18.24 6.47 -6.59
C VAL A 38 -18.33 7.45 -5.41
N ASN A 39 -19.11 8.51 -5.61
CA ASN A 39 -19.56 9.53 -4.64
C ASN A 39 -18.48 10.42 -3.97
N SER A 40 -17.23 9.97 -3.86
CA SER A 40 -16.18 10.70 -3.13
C SER A 40 -15.68 11.96 -3.87
N ARG A 41 -15.76 12.00 -5.22
CA ARG A 41 -15.43 13.20 -6.03
C ARG A 41 -16.61 14.09 -6.40
N GLN A 42 -17.78 13.91 -5.79
CA GLN A 42 -18.79 14.98 -5.87
C GLN A 42 -18.31 16.28 -5.22
N HIS A 43 -17.23 16.23 -4.43
CA HIS A 43 -16.58 17.38 -3.82
C HIS A 43 -15.38 17.83 -4.66
N PRO A 44 -15.50 18.95 -5.38
CA PRO A 44 -14.36 19.55 -6.07
C PRO A 44 -13.28 19.97 -5.05
N ILE A 45 -12.07 20.27 -5.50
CA ILE A 45 -10.95 20.68 -4.63
C ILE A 45 -11.29 21.89 -3.74
N ARG A 46 -12.26 22.72 -4.16
CA ARG A 46 -12.82 23.80 -3.32
C ARG A 46 -13.46 23.32 -2.02
N ASP A 47 -13.94 22.09 -1.99
CA ASP A 47 -14.57 21.42 -0.85
C ASP A 47 -13.59 20.47 -0.14
N ALA A 48 -12.27 20.65 -0.31
CA ALA A 48 -11.25 19.79 0.30
C ALA A 48 -11.39 19.64 1.83
N SER A 49 -11.99 20.62 2.52
CA SER A 49 -12.30 20.55 3.95
C SER A 49 -13.35 19.49 4.32
N ARG A 50 -14.13 19.01 3.35
CA ARG A 50 -15.15 17.96 3.52
C ARG A 50 -14.64 16.57 3.15
N TRP A 51 -13.43 16.48 2.62
CA TRP A 51 -12.86 15.20 2.22
C TRP A 51 -12.56 14.35 3.44
N LYS A 52 -12.73 13.03 3.30
CA LYS A 52 -12.42 12.10 4.37
C LYS A 52 -10.92 11.87 4.48
N ALA A 53 -10.47 11.42 5.64
CA ALA A 53 -9.06 11.13 5.91
C ALA A 53 -8.44 10.15 4.88
N THR A 54 -9.19 9.17 4.39
CA THR A 54 -8.73 8.22 3.35
C THR A 54 -8.41 8.91 2.02
N GLU A 55 -9.15 9.96 1.67
CA GLU A 55 -8.96 10.73 0.42
C GLU A 55 -7.76 11.65 0.54
N LEU A 56 -7.63 12.32 1.69
CA LEU A 56 -6.45 13.13 2.01
C LEU A 56 -5.18 12.28 2.02
N ARG A 57 -5.23 11.08 2.60
CA ARG A 57 -4.12 10.11 2.58
C ARG A 57 -3.77 9.68 1.15
N GLN A 58 -4.76 9.44 0.30
CA GLN A 58 -4.52 9.06 -1.09
C GLN A 58 -3.86 10.20 -1.89
N ILE A 59 -4.30 11.44 -1.71
CA ILE A 59 -3.63 12.61 -2.31
C ILE A 59 -2.21 12.73 -1.81
N LEU A 60 -2.01 12.67 -0.50
CA LEU A 60 -0.70 12.87 0.10
C LEU A 60 0.31 11.80 -0.34
N LEU A 61 -0.10 10.54 -0.42
CA LEU A 61 0.85 9.44 -0.66
C LEU A 61 0.94 9.01 -2.13
N TYR A 62 -0.02 9.38 -2.97
CA TYR A 62 -0.10 8.89 -4.35
C TYR A 62 -0.44 10.00 -5.34
N THR A 63 -1.71 10.42 -5.40
CA THR A 63 -2.21 11.19 -6.55
C THR A 63 -1.73 12.64 -6.56
N GLY A 64 -1.41 13.23 -5.41
CA GLY A 64 -0.99 14.63 -5.30
C GLY A 64 0.33 14.94 -6.03
N MET A 65 1.24 13.96 -6.12
CA MET A 65 2.51 14.08 -6.86
C MET A 65 2.28 14.37 -8.35
N VAL A 66 1.19 13.85 -8.91
CA VAL A 66 0.82 14.11 -10.30
C VAL A 66 -0.11 15.31 -10.38
N VAL A 67 -1.12 15.37 -9.51
CA VAL A 67 -2.20 16.35 -9.57
C VAL A 67 -1.68 17.77 -9.40
N PHE A 68 -0.81 18.04 -8.43
CA PHE A 68 -0.35 19.41 -8.15
C PHE A 68 0.80 19.88 -9.04
N ARG A 69 1.46 18.94 -9.73
CA ARG A 69 2.58 19.23 -10.63
C ARG A 69 2.15 20.18 -11.74
N ASP A 70 2.97 21.21 -11.94
CA ASP A 70 2.80 22.29 -12.93
C ASP A 70 1.52 23.14 -12.76
N ILE A 71 0.86 23.07 -11.59
CA ILE A 71 -0.33 23.89 -11.27
C ILE A 71 -0.09 24.82 -10.08
N VAL A 72 0.49 24.30 -9.00
CA VAL A 72 0.88 25.13 -7.85
C VAL A 72 2.29 25.70 -8.09
N SER A 73 2.69 26.73 -7.33
CA SER A 73 4.05 27.26 -7.43
C SER A 73 5.08 26.18 -7.08
N LYS A 74 6.27 26.26 -7.69
CA LYS A 74 7.37 25.33 -7.44
C LYS A 74 7.67 25.16 -5.94
N GLU A 75 7.72 26.26 -5.21
CA GLU A 75 7.95 26.29 -3.76
C GLU A 75 6.87 25.49 -2.99
N VAL A 76 5.58 25.67 -3.33
CA VAL A 76 4.48 24.93 -2.70
C VAL A 76 4.52 23.45 -3.08
N TYR A 77 4.84 23.14 -4.34
CA TYR A 77 4.94 21.75 -4.82
C TYR A 77 6.08 21.00 -4.14
N GLU A 78 7.27 21.59 -4.05
CA GLU A 78 8.42 20.99 -3.36
C GLU A 78 8.15 20.81 -1.87
N HIS A 79 7.51 21.78 -1.22
CA HIS A 79 7.10 21.67 0.17
C HIS A 79 6.03 20.57 0.40
N PHE A 80 5.11 20.40 -0.55
CA PHE A 80 4.16 19.28 -0.54
C PHE A 80 4.89 17.94 -0.70
N LEU A 81 5.83 17.84 -1.65
CA LEU A 81 6.65 16.63 -1.83
C LEU A 81 7.47 16.29 -0.58
N GLN A 82 7.99 17.29 0.16
CA GLN A 82 8.67 17.05 1.44
C GLN A 82 7.77 16.28 2.41
N LEU A 83 6.53 16.72 2.59
CA LEU A 83 5.56 16.01 3.43
C LEU A 83 5.23 14.63 2.87
N CYS A 84 5.02 14.52 1.55
CA CYS A 84 4.74 13.23 0.90
C CYS A 84 5.85 12.22 1.20
N VAL A 85 7.10 12.62 0.97
CA VAL A 85 8.27 11.75 1.19
C VAL A 85 8.38 11.38 2.66
N ALA A 86 8.28 12.35 3.56
CA ALA A 86 8.38 12.09 5.00
C ALA A 86 7.33 11.09 5.47
N ILE A 87 6.06 11.33 5.14
CA ILE A 87 4.96 10.45 5.57
C ILE A 87 5.04 9.08 4.89
N ARG A 88 5.48 8.98 3.63
CA ARG A 88 5.69 7.67 2.98
C ARG A 88 6.81 6.86 3.65
N LEU A 89 7.92 7.50 4.02
CA LEU A 89 9.03 6.85 4.75
C LEU A 89 8.55 6.37 6.12
N LEU A 90 7.90 7.24 6.89
CA LEU A 90 7.33 6.93 8.21
C LEU A 90 6.21 5.88 8.16
N SER A 91 5.54 5.73 7.02
CA SER A 91 4.53 4.68 6.80
C SER A 91 5.14 3.36 6.32
N THR A 92 6.45 3.29 6.14
CA THR A 92 7.16 2.04 5.83
C THR A 92 7.70 1.47 7.15
N ASN A 93 7.66 0.14 7.35
CA ASN A 93 8.30 -0.48 8.52
C ASN A 93 9.84 -0.44 8.41
N ASN A 94 10.42 0.75 8.48
CA ASN A 94 11.85 0.99 8.47
C ASN A 94 12.34 1.29 9.89
N ILE A 95 13.30 0.51 10.36
CA ILE A 95 13.84 0.58 11.72
C ILE A 95 15.33 1.00 11.66
N SER A 96 15.76 1.62 10.57
CA SER A 96 17.11 2.19 10.47
C SER A 96 17.17 3.52 11.21
N SER A 97 18.16 3.68 12.09
CA SER A 97 18.42 4.96 12.78
C SER A 97 18.69 6.09 11.80
N ASP A 98 19.40 5.80 10.70
CA ASP A 98 19.79 6.82 9.72
C ASP A 98 18.58 7.33 8.93
N ILE A 99 17.66 6.42 8.59
CA ILE A 99 16.42 6.77 7.88
C ILE A 99 15.48 7.51 8.83
N ASN A 100 15.39 7.10 10.09
CA ASN A 100 14.62 7.84 11.10
C ASN A 100 15.17 9.26 11.35
N ASN A 101 16.49 9.42 11.41
CA ASN A 101 17.13 10.74 11.52
C ASN A 101 16.84 11.61 10.29
N TYR A 102 16.83 11.01 9.09
CA TYR A 102 16.46 11.68 7.86
C TYR A 102 14.97 12.09 7.83
N GLU A 103 14.06 11.20 8.25
CA GLU A 103 12.64 11.50 8.40
C GLU A 103 12.42 12.68 9.36
N LYS A 104 13.10 12.66 10.51
CA LYS A 104 13.04 13.74 11.50
C LYS A 104 13.54 15.07 10.94
N SER A 105 14.68 15.08 10.25
CA SER A 105 15.21 16.31 9.66
C SER A 105 14.28 16.85 8.56
N LEU A 106 13.66 15.97 7.78
CA LEU A 106 12.71 16.33 6.74
C LEU A 106 11.43 16.97 7.32
N LEU A 107 10.88 16.41 8.40
CA LEU A 107 9.71 16.97 9.08
C LEU A 107 10.03 18.30 9.77
N ASN A 108 11.19 18.42 10.42
CA ASN A 108 11.64 19.68 11.00
C ASN A 108 11.77 20.77 9.93
N HIS A 109 12.37 20.43 8.78
CA HIS A 109 12.50 21.35 7.66
C HIS A 109 11.13 21.77 7.10
N PHE A 110 10.18 20.83 6.97
CA PHE A 110 8.80 21.11 6.58
C PHE A 110 8.15 22.12 7.54
N VAL A 111 8.20 21.87 8.86
CA VAL A 111 7.60 22.78 9.85
C VAL A 111 8.26 24.17 9.84
N MET A 112 9.58 24.23 9.75
CA MET A 112 10.33 25.50 9.66
C MET A 112 9.96 26.31 8.41
N SER A 113 9.85 25.63 7.27
CA SER A 113 9.54 26.26 5.98
C SER A 113 8.07 26.69 5.86
N PHE A 114 7.16 25.99 6.54
CA PHE A 114 5.72 26.24 6.48
C PHE A 114 5.36 27.69 6.80
N ALA A 115 5.93 28.27 7.86
CA ALA A 115 5.64 29.64 8.27
C ALA A 115 6.07 30.68 7.22
N ASN A 116 7.15 30.43 6.48
CA ASN A 116 7.66 31.32 5.45
C ASN A 116 6.79 31.28 4.19
N ILE A 117 6.36 30.08 3.81
CA ILE A 117 5.57 29.84 2.60
C ILE A 117 4.12 30.31 2.80
N TYR A 118 3.46 29.78 3.83
CA TYR A 118 2.02 29.98 4.06
C TYR A 118 1.72 31.13 5.03
N GLY A 119 2.68 31.56 5.84
CA GLY A 119 2.50 32.61 6.84
C GLY A 119 2.25 32.07 8.26
N LYS A 120 2.76 32.81 9.26
CA LYS A 120 2.70 32.43 10.67
C LYS A 120 1.28 32.21 11.20
N SER A 121 0.28 32.91 10.66
CA SER A 121 -1.12 32.74 11.06
C SER A 121 -1.72 31.37 10.72
N TYR A 122 -1.10 30.62 9.81
CA TYR A 122 -1.54 29.27 9.42
C TYR A 122 -0.78 28.15 10.17
N MET A 123 0.17 28.52 11.04
CA MET A 123 0.89 27.59 11.90
C MET A 123 -0.02 27.08 13.02
N SER A 124 -0.87 26.12 12.69
CA SER A 124 -1.74 25.46 13.67
C SER A 124 -0.95 24.45 14.52
N HIS A 125 -1.54 24.05 15.64
CA HIS A 125 -1.03 22.97 16.48
C HIS A 125 -0.75 21.67 15.69
N ASN A 126 -1.58 21.35 14.70
CA ASN A 126 -1.40 20.16 13.86
C ASN A 126 -0.13 20.24 13.01
N ILE A 127 0.29 21.43 12.57
CA ILE A 127 1.54 21.61 11.84
C ILE A 127 2.73 21.38 12.78
N HIS A 128 2.64 21.87 14.02
CA HIS A 128 3.70 21.68 15.01
C HIS A 128 3.89 20.21 15.39
N ILE A 129 2.81 19.47 15.66
CA ILE A 129 2.91 18.05 16.08
C ILE A 129 3.61 17.18 15.04
N ILE A 130 3.51 17.53 13.75
CA ILE A 130 4.13 16.75 12.66
C ILE A 130 5.62 16.50 12.92
N GLN A 131 6.35 17.43 13.55
CA GLN A 131 7.78 17.27 13.85
C GLN A 131 8.09 16.09 14.79
N HIS A 132 7.11 15.65 15.60
CA HIS A 132 7.26 14.57 16.58
C HIS A 132 6.96 13.19 16.00
N LEU A 133 6.37 13.11 14.79
CA LEU A 133 5.99 11.83 14.19
C LEU A 133 7.18 10.88 13.99
N ALA A 134 8.38 11.40 13.73
CA ALA A 134 9.57 10.57 13.61
C ALA A 134 9.96 9.91 14.95
N ASP A 135 9.80 10.62 16.06
CA ASP A 135 10.05 10.09 17.40
C ASP A 135 8.97 9.06 17.80
N ASP A 136 7.71 9.34 17.42
CA ASP A 136 6.61 8.40 17.62
C ASP A 136 6.80 7.12 16.80
N VAL A 137 7.20 7.22 15.53
CA VAL A 137 7.48 6.05 14.69
C VAL A 137 8.66 5.23 15.23
N LYS A 138 9.69 5.90 15.75
CA LYS A 138 10.81 5.23 16.42
C LYS A 138 10.36 4.42 17.63
N LYS A 139 9.32 4.89 18.34
CA LYS A 139 8.80 4.25 19.56
C LYS A 139 7.73 3.19 19.28
N PHE A 140 6.83 3.43 18.32
CA PHE A 140 5.62 2.63 18.10
C PHE A 140 5.63 1.85 16.76
N GLY A 141 6.67 2.01 15.95
CA GLY A 141 6.76 1.43 14.60
C GLY A 141 6.08 2.32 13.55
N SER A 142 5.83 1.80 12.34
CA SER A 142 5.22 2.58 11.23
C SER A 142 3.95 3.31 11.66
N LEU A 143 3.66 4.43 11.00
CA LEU A 143 2.42 5.19 11.18
C LEU A 143 1.17 4.31 11.08
N ASN A 144 1.22 3.23 10.31
CA ASN A 144 0.10 2.30 10.17
C ASN A 144 -0.27 1.62 11.50
N ASN A 145 0.72 1.34 12.37
CA ASN A 145 0.54 0.61 13.62
C ASN A 145 -0.27 1.37 14.68
N PHE A 146 -0.23 2.70 14.65
CA PHE A 146 -0.91 3.55 15.64
C PHE A 146 -1.87 4.55 14.99
N SER A 147 -2.24 4.30 13.73
CA SER A 147 -3.25 5.11 13.04
C SER A 147 -4.67 4.79 13.54
N ALA A 148 -5.55 5.80 13.52
CA ALA A 148 -6.95 5.62 13.87
C ALA A 148 -7.80 4.98 12.74
N PHE A 149 -7.24 4.74 11.55
CA PHE A 149 -7.99 4.30 10.37
C PHE A 149 -8.72 2.96 10.57
N GLU A 150 -8.06 2.00 11.21
CA GLU A 150 -8.64 0.68 11.47
C GLU A 150 -9.79 0.78 12.49
N PHE A 151 -9.60 1.57 13.55
CA PHE A 151 -10.61 1.81 14.58
C PHE A 151 -11.85 2.53 14.01
N GLU A 152 -11.64 3.57 13.20
CA GLU A 152 -12.74 4.29 12.53
C GLU A 152 -13.49 3.37 11.56
N SER A 153 -12.77 2.52 10.83
CA SER A 153 -13.37 1.54 9.91
C SER A 153 -14.20 0.49 10.67
N TYR A 154 -13.70 0.00 11.81
CA TYR A 154 -14.39 -0.98 12.65
C TYR A 154 -15.61 -0.41 13.40
N MET A 155 -15.62 0.90 13.66
CA MET A 155 -16.75 1.57 14.32
C MET A 155 -18.07 1.40 13.54
N GLN A 156 -18.04 1.30 12.21
CA GLN A 156 -19.25 1.13 11.39
C GLN A 156 -19.94 -0.24 11.61
N PRO A 157 -19.25 -1.39 11.47
CA PRO A 157 -19.78 -2.69 11.87
C PRO A 157 -20.31 -2.72 13.30
N MET A 158 -19.57 -2.14 14.24
CA MET A 158 -19.98 -2.09 15.64
C MET A 158 -21.29 -1.31 15.83
N LYS A 159 -21.41 -0.13 15.20
CA LYS A 159 -22.64 0.68 15.24
C LYS A 159 -23.85 -0.07 14.65
N LYS A 160 -23.67 -0.86 13.59
CA LYS A 160 -24.75 -1.67 13.01
C LYS A 160 -25.31 -2.74 13.96
N LYS A 161 -24.53 -3.18 14.96
CA LYS A 161 -24.99 -4.12 16.00
C LYS A 161 -25.86 -3.44 17.07
N ILE A 162 -25.85 -2.11 17.15
CA ILE A 162 -26.62 -1.32 18.12
C ILE A 162 -27.80 -0.68 17.37
N ARG A 163 -29.02 -1.11 17.69
CA ARG A 163 -30.24 -0.59 17.03
C ARG A 163 -30.78 0.66 17.72
N THR A 164 -30.66 0.74 19.04
CA THR A 164 -31.18 1.85 19.84
C THR A 164 -30.20 2.25 20.93
N GLY A 165 -30.35 3.45 21.50
CA GLY A 165 -29.56 3.92 22.65
C GLY A 165 -29.87 3.21 23.96
N VAL A 166 -30.85 2.29 24.01
CA VAL A 166 -31.27 1.61 25.23
C VAL A 166 -30.39 0.39 25.47
N LYS A 167 -29.66 0.34 26.59
CA LYS A 167 -28.83 -0.82 26.96
C LYS A 167 -27.86 -1.27 25.83
N PRO A 168 -27.04 -0.36 25.28
CA PRO A 168 -26.21 -0.63 24.10
C PRO A 168 -25.18 -1.73 24.34
N LEU A 169 -24.63 -1.82 25.56
CA LEU A 169 -23.70 -2.88 25.95
C LEU A 169 -24.37 -4.26 25.89
N GLN A 170 -25.59 -4.39 26.42
CA GLN A 170 -26.34 -5.64 26.39
C GLN A 170 -26.71 -6.05 24.96
N GLN A 171 -27.09 -5.08 24.10
CA GLN A 171 -27.32 -5.35 22.68
C GLN A 171 -26.06 -5.92 22.02
N LEU A 172 -24.90 -5.30 22.27
CA LEU A 172 -23.63 -5.71 21.70
C LEU A 172 -23.20 -7.10 22.18
N ILE A 173 -23.28 -7.37 23.49
CA ILE A 173 -22.96 -8.68 24.08
C ILE A 173 -23.83 -9.77 23.46
N ARG A 174 -25.16 -9.57 23.39
CA ARG A 174 -26.08 -10.55 22.79
C ARG A 174 -25.74 -10.85 21.33
N ARG A 175 -25.46 -9.81 20.52
CA ARG A 175 -25.02 -10.00 19.13
C ARG A 175 -23.71 -10.77 19.02
N TYR A 176 -22.72 -10.48 19.87
CA TYR A 176 -21.47 -11.26 19.88
C TYR A 176 -21.68 -12.71 20.31
N SER A 177 -22.54 -12.98 21.29
CA SER A 177 -22.91 -14.34 21.70
C SER A 177 -23.55 -15.11 20.55
N GLU A 178 -24.49 -14.48 19.83
CA GLU A 178 -25.10 -15.06 18.63
C GLU A 178 -24.06 -15.33 17.54
N ASP A 179 -23.22 -14.35 17.21
CA ASP A 179 -22.15 -14.50 16.21
C ASP A 179 -21.26 -15.70 16.56
N ARG A 180 -20.79 -15.83 17.81
CA ARG A 180 -19.95 -16.96 18.25
C ARG A 180 -20.59 -18.33 18.01
N ILE A 181 -21.90 -18.46 18.26
CA ILE A 181 -22.65 -19.71 18.04
C ILE A 181 -22.77 -20.02 16.53
N PHE A 182 -22.92 -19.00 15.70
CA PHE A 182 -22.99 -19.16 14.24
C PHE A 182 -21.62 -19.43 13.61
N PHE A 183 -20.55 -18.77 14.08
CA PHE A 183 -19.19 -18.93 13.57
C PHE A 183 -18.57 -20.27 13.96
N SER A 184 -18.92 -20.85 15.12
CA SER A 184 -18.46 -22.20 15.46
C SER A 184 -19.00 -23.28 14.51
N LYS A 185 -19.93 -22.95 13.60
CA LYS A 185 -20.54 -23.84 12.61
C LYS A 185 -20.20 -23.51 11.16
N LYS A 186 -19.51 -22.39 10.90
CA LYS A 186 -19.09 -21.98 9.56
C LYS A 186 -17.57 -21.98 9.51
N GLU A 187 -16.99 -22.81 8.65
CA GLU A 187 -15.65 -22.51 8.11
C GLU A 187 -15.73 -21.11 7.50
N GLU A 188 -14.78 -20.22 7.82
CA GLU A 188 -14.70 -18.92 7.16
C GLU A 188 -14.61 -19.18 5.65
N PRO A 189 -15.48 -18.58 4.82
CA PRO A 189 -15.33 -18.72 3.38
C PRO A 189 -13.98 -18.10 3.00
N ASN A 190 -13.02 -18.95 2.65
CA ASN A 190 -11.74 -18.51 2.10
C ASN A 190 -12.03 -17.50 0.99
N LYS A 191 -11.40 -16.32 1.06
CA LYS A 191 -11.47 -15.36 -0.06
C LYS A 191 -11.08 -16.14 -1.32
N PRO A 192 -11.91 -16.13 -2.39
CA PRO A 192 -11.63 -16.93 -3.56
C PRO A 192 -10.35 -16.41 -4.22
N ILE A 193 -9.27 -17.16 -4.06
CA ILE A 193 -8.02 -16.98 -4.81
C ILE A 193 -8.24 -17.63 -6.17
N GLY A 194 -7.83 -16.94 -7.24
CA GLY A 194 -7.97 -17.44 -8.59
C GLY A 194 -8.71 -16.49 -9.54
N PRO A 195 -9.27 -17.02 -10.63
CA PRO A 195 -9.78 -16.19 -11.72
C PRO A 195 -11.07 -15.47 -11.35
N LEU A 196 -11.15 -14.16 -11.64
CA LEU A 196 -12.36 -13.36 -11.44
C LEU A 196 -13.47 -13.68 -12.45
N ASN A 197 -13.10 -14.06 -13.67
CA ASN A 197 -13.99 -14.56 -14.72
C ASN A 197 -13.14 -15.34 -15.72
N VAL A 198 -13.60 -16.54 -16.09
CA VAL A 198 -12.98 -17.38 -17.13
C VAL A 198 -13.69 -17.11 -18.45
N GLN A 199 -12.92 -16.82 -19.50
CA GLN A 199 -13.42 -16.62 -20.87
C GLN A 199 -12.68 -17.56 -21.81
N CYS A 200 -13.42 -18.46 -22.47
CA CYS A 200 -12.89 -19.38 -23.48
C CYS A 200 -12.93 -18.76 -24.90
N LYS A 201 -12.79 -17.42 -25.01
CA LYS A 201 -12.69 -16.70 -26.29
C LYS A 201 -11.79 -15.49 -26.13
N PHE A 202 -10.82 -15.32 -27.02
CA PHE A 202 -10.00 -14.11 -27.10
C PHE A 202 -10.85 -12.90 -27.51
N LYS A 203 -11.10 -11.97 -26.57
CA LYS A 203 -11.75 -10.68 -26.89
C LYS A 203 -10.74 -9.67 -27.44
N ASN A 204 -10.27 -9.81 -28.68
CA ASN A 204 -9.27 -8.90 -29.29
C ASN A 204 -8.05 -8.61 -28.39
N ARG A 205 -7.72 -9.52 -27.46
CA ARG A 205 -6.62 -9.32 -26.51
C ARG A 205 -5.36 -9.91 -27.11
N PRO A 206 -4.22 -9.23 -26.94
CA PRO A 206 -2.95 -9.74 -27.46
C PRO A 206 -2.59 -11.06 -26.76
N ILE A 207 -1.95 -11.95 -27.51
CA ILE A 207 -1.43 -13.21 -27.01
C ILE A 207 -0.04 -13.47 -27.60
N THR A 208 0.83 -14.04 -26.78
CA THR A 208 2.15 -14.51 -27.16
C THR A 208 2.08 -15.98 -27.59
N ILE A 209 3.14 -16.50 -28.21
CA ILE A 209 3.11 -17.83 -28.84
C ILE A 209 2.87 -18.97 -27.83
N ASP A 210 3.28 -18.74 -26.58
CA ASP A 210 3.21 -19.63 -25.42
C ASP A 210 1.86 -19.60 -24.69
N GLY A 211 1.02 -18.59 -24.95
CA GLY A 211 -0.31 -18.48 -24.35
C GLY A 211 -1.40 -19.25 -25.12
N CYS A 212 -2.34 -19.85 -24.41
CA CYS A 212 -3.58 -20.42 -24.94
C CYS A 212 -4.80 -20.08 -24.07
N GLU A 213 -5.97 -20.56 -24.51
CA GLU A 213 -7.19 -20.47 -23.72
C GLU A 213 -7.14 -21.39 -22.50
N PRO A 214 -7.89 -21.09 -21.43
CA PRO A 214 -8.78 -19.93 -21.26
C PRO A 214 -8.04 -18.60 -20.98
N CYS A 215 -8.69 -17.48 -21.33
CA CYS A 215 -8.31 -16.14 -20.90
C CYS A 215 -9.06 -15.72 -19.64
N TYR A 216 -8.45 -14.86 -18.84
CA TYR A 216 -9.04 -14.39 -17.60
C TYR A 216 -9.27 -12.88 -17.64
N ALA A 217 -10.41 -12.41 -17.12
CA ALA A 217 -10.68 -10.97 -17.01
C ALA A 217 -9.88 -10.29 -15.88
N GLY A 218 -9.37 -11.09 -14.96
CA GLY A 218 -8.62 -10.67 -13.80
C GLY A 218 -8.32 -11.87 -12.91
N TRP A 219 -7.48 -11.65 -11.91
CA TRP A 219 -7.00 -12.69 -11.01
C TRP A 219 -6.90 -12.14 -9.59
N THR A 220 -7.48 -12.86 -8.63
CA THR A 220 -7.36 -12.56 -7.21
C THR A 220 -6.21 -13.37 -6.63
N THR A 221 -5.18 -12.68 -6.12
CA THR A 221 -4.13 -13.29 -5.31
C THR A 221 -4.49 -13.18 -3.83
N GLU A 222 -3.67 -13.77 -2.96
CA GLU A 222 -3.81 -13.58 -1.51
C GLU A 222 -3.71 -12.11 -1.07
N LYS A 223 -2.92 -11.32 -1.81
CA LYS A 223 -2.55 -9.95 -1.42
C LYS A 223 -3.35 -8.87 -2.15
N PHE A 224 -3.68 -9.09 -3.42
CA PHE A 224 -4.28 -8.05 -4.27
C PHE A 224 -5.07 -8.65 -5.44
N VAL A 225 -5.80 -7.78 -6.14
CA VAL A 225 -6.64 -8.18 -7.27
C VAL A 225 -6.11 -7.55 -8.55
N LEU A 226 -5.84 -8.36 -9.56
CA LEU A 226 -5.49 -7.92 -10.90
C LEU A 226 -6.74 -7.89 -11.78
N LYS A 227 -6.87 -6.85 -12.61
CA LYS A 227 -7.91 -6.77 -13.65
C LYS A 227 -7.33 -6.17 -14.91
N ILE A 228 -7.87 -6.58 -16.05
CA ILE A 228 -7.54 -5.97 -17.35
C ILE A 228 -8.30 -4.65 -17.49
N ASN A 229 -7.88 -3.64 -16.72
CA ASN A 229 -8.36 -2.26 -16.77
C ASN A 229 -7.18 -1.30 -16.48
N LYS A 230 -7.39 0.01 -16.57
CA LYS A 230 -6.34 1.02 -16.35
C LYS A 230 -5.82 1.13 -14.90
N ALA A 231 -6.55 0.58 -13.93
CA ALA A 231 -6.27 0.75 -12.51
C ALA A 231 -5.49 -0.42 -11.90
N ASP A 232 -5.78 -1.63 -12.35
CA ASP A 232 -5.40 -2.87 -11.68
C ASP A 232 -4.42 -3.71 -12.49
N ASN A 233 -3.84 -3.15 -13.57
CA ASN A 233 -3.02 -3.89 -14.52
C ASN A 233 -1.51 -3.61 -14.43
N CYS A 234 -1.04 -2.79 -13.50
CA CYS A 234 0.39 -2.51 -13.35
C CYS A 234 1.00 -3.32 -12.21
N VAL A 235 2.09 -4.02 -12.50
CA VAL A 235 2.80 -4.88 -11.53
C VAL A 235 4.32 -4.72 -11.60
N GLY A 236 4.98 -4.92 -10.46
CA GLY A 236 6.42 -5.12 -10.38
C GLY A 236 6.74 -6.61 -10.31
N MET A 237 7.67 -7.06 -11.13
CA MET A 237 8.12 -8.44 -11.22
C MET A 237 9.33 -8.67 -10.29
N ILE A 238 9.58 -9.92 -9.90
CA ILE A 238 10.73 -10.28 -9.03
C ILE A 238 12.08 -9.92 -9.68
N ASN A 239 12.19 -10.01 -11.01
CA ASN A 239 13.38 -9.62 -11.75
C ASN A 239 13.58 -8.10 -11.86
N GLY A 240 12.65 -7.29 -11.32
CA GLY A 240 12.70 -5.82 -11.36
C GLY A 240 11.97 -5.19 -12.54
N ASP A 241 11.44 -5.96 -13.49
CA ASP A 241 10.62 -5.41 -14.58
C ASP A 241 9.33 -4.81 -14.03
N ILE A 242 8.89 -3.69 -14.61
CA ILE A 242 7.57 -3.08 -14.35
C ILE A 242 6.70 -3.32 -15.57
N VAL A 243 5.62 -4.07 -15.40
CA VAL A 243 4.79 -4.60 -16.49
C VAL A 243 3.37 -4.03 -16.43
N ILE A 244 2.88 -3.58 -17.58
CA ILE A 244 1.46 -3.31 -17.83
C ILE A 244 0.85 -4.57 -18.44
N ILE A 245 -0.04 -5.21 -17.69
CA ILE A 245 -0.75 -6.42 -18.08
C ILE A 245 -1.85 -6.05 -19.09
N GLU A 246 -1.84 -6.73 -20.23
CA GLU A 246 -2.84 -6.61 -21.29
C GLU A 246 -3.74 -7.86 -21.36
N ASN A 247 -3.23 -9.01 -20.90
CA ASN A 247 -3.99 -10.25 -20.84
C ASN A 247 -3.47 -11.21 -19.75
N ILE A 248 -4.32 -12.14 -19.31
CA ILE A 248 -3.95 -13.24 -18.40
C ILE A 248 -4.48 -14.52 -19.05
N VAL A 249 -3.61 -15.52 -19.23
CA VAL A 249 -3.89 -16.72 -20.03
C VAL A 249 -3.27 -17.96 -19.40
N THR A 250 -3.61 -19.13 -19.93
CA THR A 250 -2.96 -20.39 -19.59
C THR A 250 -1.77 -20.65 -20.51
N SER A 251 -0.70 -21.23 -19.97
CA SER A 251 0.49 -21.65 -20.71
C SER A 251 0.23 -22.94 -21.49
N LYS A 252 0.64 -22.98 -22.76
CA LYS A 252 0.61 -24.19 -23.60
C LYS A 252 1.52 -25.31 -23.11
N LEU A 253 2.59 -24.97 -22.38
CA LEU A 253 3.65 -25.92 -22.04
C LEU A 253 3.37 -26.72 -20.76
N ASN A 254 2.74 -26.08 -19.78
CA ASN A 254 2.66 -26.60 -18.41
C ASN A 254 1.38 -26.19 -17.67
N GLU A 255 0.38 -25.66 -18.38
CA GLU A 255 -0.92 -25.22 -17.82
C GLU A 255 -0.83 -24.14 -16.72
N ASN A 256 0.36 -23.58 -16.49
CA ASN A 256 0.55 -22.48 -15.55
C ASN A 256 -0.07 -21.19 -16.06
N ILE A 257 -0.40 -20.29 -15.13
CA ILE A 257 -0.98 -18.99 -15.48
C ILE A 257 0.11 -18.01 -15.88
N LEU A 258 -0.06 -17.42 -17.06
CA LEU A 258 0.81 -16.40 -17.62
C LEU A 258 0.11 -15.04 -17.61
N ILE A 259 0.87 -14.01 -17.29
CA ILE A 259 0.51 -12.63 -17.60
C ILE A 259 1.17 -12.25 -18.92
N ILE A 260 0.42 -11.59 -19.78
CA ILE A 260 0.88 -11.08 -21.07
C ILE A 260 0.76 -9.56 -21.04
N GLY A 261 1.80 -8.88 -21.47
CA GLY A 261 1.84 -7.43 -21.39
C GLY A 261 3.13 -6.85 -21.96
N ARG A 262 3.38 -5.59 -21.60
CA ARG A 262 4.59 -4.87 -22.00
C ARG A 262 5.25 -4.28 -20.77
N LYS A 263 6.57 -4.33 -20.74
CA LYS A 263 7.35 -3.68 -19.69
C LYS A 263 7.75 -2.27 -20.10
N PHE A 264 8.01 -1.42 -19.11
CA PHE A 264 8.66 -0.14 -19.36
C PHE A 264 10.16 -0.33 -19.54
N GLU A 265 10.69 0.12 -20.67
CA GLU A 265 12.13 0.05 -20.99
C GLU A 265 12.89 1.24 -20.39
N LYS A 266 12.25 2.42 -20.34
CA LYS A 266 12.86 3.63 -19.83
C LYS A 266 12.31 4.00 -18.44
N LEU A 267 13.17 3.85 -17.42
CA LEU A 267 12.87 4.16 -16.02
C LEU A 267 13.80 5.26 -15.50
N GLU A 268 13.23 6.35 -15.02
CA GLU A 268 13.93 7.53 -14.50
C GLU A 268 13.42 7.94 -13.10
N HIS A 269 14.13 8.87 -12.46
CA HIS A 269 13.66 9.47 -11.21
C HIS A 269 12.54 10.46 -11.49
N PHE A 270 11.40 10.32 -10.79
CA PHE A 270 10.25 11.22 -10.98
C PHE A 270 10.47 12.59 -10.33
N PHE A 271 11.19 12.63 -9.22
CA PHE A 271 11.69 13.83 -8.55
C PHE A 271 13.02 13.55 -7.87
N ASN A 272 13.80 14.62 -7.65
CA ASN A 272 15.10 14.57 -6.97
C ASN A 272 15.11 15.39 -5.67
N ILE A 273 14.03 16.11 -5.38
CA ILE A 273 13.84 16.94 -4.18
C ILE A 273 12.60 16.41 -3.46
N PRO A 274 12.65 16.17 -2.13
CA PRO A 274 13.80 16.33 -1.22
C PRO A 274 14.88 15.22 -1.33
N CYS A 275 14.58 14.14 -2.03
CA CYS A 275 15.52 13.05 -2.33
C CYS A 275 15.16 12.41 -3.67
N LEU A 276 16.01 11.48 -4.13
CA LEU A 276 15.70 10.67 -5.30
C LEU A 276 14.45 9.83 -5.04
N SER A 277 13.46 9.91 -5.93
CA SER A 277 12.22 9.13 -5.85
C SER A 277 12.45 7.61 -5.76
N LYS A 278 13.61 7.13 -6.23
CA LYS A 278 14.09 5.75 -6.10
C LYS A 278 14.13 5.27 -4.65
N LEU A 279 14.40 6.15 -3.67
CA LEU A 279 14.37 5.79 -2.24
C LEU A 279 12.99 5.24 -1.81
N LEU A 280 11.92 5.68 -2.48
CA LEU A 280 10.54 5.27 -2.23
C LEU A 280 10.06 4.20 -3.22
N ASN A 281 10.95 3.65 -4.04
CA ASN A 281 10.64 2.80 -5.19
C ASN A 281 9.66 3.46 -6.17
N ILE A 282 9.69 4.79 -6.28
CA ILE A 282 8.87 5.57 -7.23
C ILE A 282 9.71 5.88 -8.46
N THR A 283 9.18 5.59 -9.64
CA THR A 283 9.85 5.83 -10.92
C THR A 283 8.95 6.58 -11.90
N ALA A 284 9.58 7.42 -12.73
CA ALA A 284 9.00 7.85 -13.99
C ALA A 284 9.25 6.74 -15.01
N ALA A 285 8.22 6.31 -15.72
CA ALA A 285 8.27 5.22 -16.66
C ALA A 285 7.73 5.66 -18.02
N SER A 286 8.46 5.31 -19.07
CA SER A 286 8.14 5.61 -20.47
C SER A 286 8.66 4.49 -21.36
N GLU A 287 8.22 4.47 -22.62
CA GLU A 287 8.64 3.51 -23.66
C GLU A 287 8.29 2.06 -23.29
N LEU A 288 7.18 1.57 -23.85
CA LEU A 288 6.76 0.19 -23.65
C LEU A 288 7.49 -0.75 -24.62
N SER A 289 7.91 -1.90 -24.10
CA SER A 289 8.53 -2.98 -24.86
C SER A 289 7.58 -3.58 -25.90
N HIS A 290 8.09 -4.55 -26.67
CA HIS A 290 7.23 -5.49 -27.39
C HIS A 290 6.45 -6.37 -26.39
N LEU A 291 5.39 -6.99 -26.90
CA LEU A 291 4.55 -7.89 -26.11
C LEU A 291 5.35 -9.12 -25.65
N GLN A 292 5.32 -9.39 -24.35
CA GLN A 292 6.02 -10.49 -23.70
C GLN A 292 5.10 -11.19 -22.69
N SER A 293 5.55 -12.35 -22.19
CA SER A 293 4.85 -13.15 -21.20
C SER A 293 5.72 -13.38 -19.96
N TRP A 294 5.06 -13.47 -18.80
CA TRP A 294 5.69 -13.82 -17.53
C TRP A 294 4.79 -14.75 -16.73
N MET A 295 5.36 -15.55 -15.83
CA MET A 295 4.57 -16.35 -14.89
C MET A 295 3.88 -15.44 -13.88
N LEU A 296 2.60 -15.71 -13.61
CA LEU A 296 1.81 -14.98 -12.60
C LEU A 296 2.48 -15.00 -11.22
N ASN A 297 3.10 -16.13 -10.86
CA ASN A 297 3.78 -16.30 -9.56
C ASN A 297 5.05 -15.43 -9.42
N ASN A 298 5.58 -14.90 -10.53
CA ASN A 298 6.74 -14.01 -10.50
C ASN A 298 6.36 -12.54 -10.25
N ILE A 299 5.08 -12.25 -10.01
CA ILE A 299 4.65 -10.92 -9.59
C ILE A 299 5.06 -10.71 -8.14
N LYS A 300 5.92 -9.71 -7.93
CA LYS A 300 6.38 -9.31 -6.61
C LYS A 300 5.34 -8.45 -5.89
N GLU A 301 4.83 -7.44 -6.59
CA GLU A 301 3.94 -6.43 -6.00
C GLU A 301 3.04 -5.77 -7.04
N LYS A 302 1.87 -5.32 -6.61
CA LYS A 302 0.98 -4.48 -7.42
C LYS A 302 1.37 -3.02 -7.28
N MET A 303 1.35 -2.29 -8.39
CA MET A 303 1.78 -0.90 -8.47
C MET A 303 0.63 -0.02 -8.97
N MET A 304 0.59 1.23 -8.50
CA MET A 304 -0.29 2.25 -9.08
C MET A 304 0.41 2.88 -10.29
N HIS A 305 -0.27 2.86 -11.43
CA HIS A 305 0.15 3.49 -12.67
C HIS A 305 -0.65 4.77 -12.89
N LEU A 306 -0.01 5.94 -12.81
CA LEU A 306 -0.68 7.22 -13.08
C LEU A 306 -0.03 7.93 -14.27
N PRO A 307 -0.78 8.27 -15.33
CA PRO A 307 -0.24 9.05 -16.44
C PRO A 307 0.05 10.49 -15.98
N VAL A 308 1.22 11.00 -16.36
CA VAL A 308 1.63 12.38 -16.08
C VAL A 308 1.40 13.23 -17.32
N ASP A 309 1.79 12.69 -18.47
CA ASP A 309 1.57 13.22 -19.81
C ASP A 309 1.34 12.05 -20.81
N ASN A 310 1.35 12.33 -22.11
CA ASN A 310 1.10 11.33 -23.15
C ASN A 310 2.19 10.26 -23.28
N LYS A 311 3.40 10.49 -22.75
CA LYS A 311 4.58 9.62 -22.90
C LYS A 311 5.04 9.05 -21.56
N THR A 312 4.84 9.80 -20.48
CA THR A 312 5.41 9.52 -19.17
C THR A 312 4.32 9.20 -18.18
N SER A 313 4.53 8.13 -17.43
CA SER A 313 3.71 7.77 -16.28
C SER A 313 4.56 7.70 -15.02
N ILE A 314 3.96 7.93 -13.86
CA ILE A 314 4.57 7.62 -12.58
C ILE A 314 4.09 6.24 -12.13
N ILE A 315 5.03 5.43 -11.64
CA ILE A 315 4.75 4.12 -11.06
C ILE A 315 5.04 4.21 -9.57
N ILE A 316 4.02 3.90 -8.76
CA ILE A 316 4.07 4.07 -7.30
C ILE A 316 3.70 2.74 -6.63
N PRO A 317 4.57 2.16 -5.78
CA PRO A 317 4.22 0.99 -4.99
C PRO A 317 3.11 1.27 -4.00
N LEU A 318 2.20 0.31 -3.86
CA LEU A 318 1.10 0.35 -2.91
C LEU A 318 1.62 0.06 -1.50
N LEU A 319 1.79 1.10 -0.69
CA LEU A 319 2.33 0.98 0.67
C LEU A 319 1.53 0.00 1.53
N HIS A 320 0.20 0.03 1.44
CA HIS A 320 -0.70 -0.82 2.22
C HIS A 320 -0.69 -2.30 1.82
N LEU A 321 0.04 -2.66 0.77
CA LEU A 321 0.25 -4.06 0.35
C LEU A 321 1.65 -4.58 0.72
N GLN A 322 2.49 -3.73 1.31
CA GLN A 322 3.82 -4.15 1.74
C GLN A 322 3.70 -5.11 2.94
N SER A 323 4.70 -5.99 3.10
CA SER A 323 4.67 -7.19 3.96
C SER A 323 4.04 -6.94 5.34
N SER A 324 2.97 -7.67 5.62
CA SER A 324 2.34 -7.73 6.94
C SER A 324 3.14 -8.61 7.90
N TRP A 325 2.96 -8.36 9.19
CA TRP A 325 3.67 -9.01 10.28
C TRP A 325 2.67 -9.51 11.31
N SER A 326 3.00 -10.61 11.96
CA SER A 326 2.23 -11.14 13.07
C SER A 326 3.08 -11.19 14.32
N VAL A 327 2.45 -10.96 15.47
CA VAL A 327 3.06 -11.25 16.77
C VAL A 327 2.67 -12.68 17.13
N VAL A 328 3.67 -13.51 17.32
CA VAL A 328 3.51 -14.94 17.55
C VAL A 328 4.17 -15.33 18.86
N LEU A 329 3.52 -16.22 19.61
CA LEU A 329 4.09 -16.93 20.75
C LEU A 329 4.65 -18.25 20.25
N PHE A 330 5.94 -18.48 20.35
CA PHE A 330 6.52 -19.81 20.14
C PHE A 330 6.12 -20.71 21.30
N THR A 331 5.35 -21.76 21.03
CA THR A 331 4.78 -22.59 22.11
C THR A 331 5.84 -23.40 22.87
N SER A 332 6.94 -23.74 22.21
CA SER A 332 8.05 -24.50 22.81
C SER A 332 8.95 -23.66 23.73
N THR A 333 9.22 -22.40 23.37
CA THR A 333 10.13 -21.52 24.13
C THR A 333 9.40 -20.47 24.96
N ASN A 334 8.09 -20.31 24.76
CA ASN A 334 7.27 -19.26 25.33
C ASN A 334 7.77 -17.84 24.98
N GLU A 335 8.51 -17.70 23.87
CA GLU A 335 9.01 -16.42 23.40
C GLU A 335 8.01 -15.73 22.47
N VAL A 336 7.89 -14.42 22.61
CA VAL A 336 7.07 -13.58 21.73
C VAL A 336 7.97 -12.94 20.69
N GLN A 337 7.64 -13.11 19.41
CA GLN A 337 8.38 -12.47 18.31
C GLN A 337 7.44 -11.81 17.30
N HIS A 338 7.98 -10.83 16.59
CA HIS A 338 7.38 -10.32 15.36
C HIS A 338 7.93 -11.12 14.19
N VAL A 339 7.05 -11.86 13.50
CA VAL A 339 7.42 -12.60 12.29
C VAL A 339 6.74 -11.99 11.08
N PRO A 340 7.45 -11.88 9.94
CA PRO A 340 6.81 -11.61 8.67
C PRO A 340 5.66 -12.61 8.41
N ASP A 341 4.54 -12.18 7.87
CA ASP A 341 3.43 -13.09 7.55
C ASP A 341 3.80 -14.12 6.50
N ASN A 342 4.76 -13.80 5.62
CA ASN A 342 5.32 -14.78 4.68
C ASN A 342 6.18 -15.85 5.35
N TRP A 343 6.40 -15.78 6.67
CA TRP A 343 6.99 -16.88 7.46
C TRP A 343 5.92 -17.77 8.09
N LEU A 344 4.65 -17.39 8.10
CA LEU A 344 3.57 -18.25 8.63
C LEU A 344 3.31 -19.43 7.68
N VAL A 345 3.06 -20.60 8.26
CA VAL A 345 2.70 -21.84 7.56
C VAL A 345 1.40 -22.36 8.17
N GLY A 346 0.27 -22.14 7.50
CA GLY A 346 -1.05 -22.42 8.07
C GLY A 346 -1.41 -21.47 9.21
N THR A 347 -2.17 -21.95 10.20
CA THR A 347 -2.69 -21.13 11.31
C THR A 347 -1.87 -21.24 12.60
N ASP A 348 -1.05 -22.28 12.73
CA ASP A 348 -0.42 -22.72 13.98
C ASP A 348 1.09 -22.93 13.86
N LYS A 349 1.70 -22.61 12.71
CA LYS A 349 3.14 -22.78 12.49
C LYS A 349 3.75 -21.56 11.83
N CYS A 350 5.03 -21.33 12.10
CA CYS A 350 5.83 -20.37 11.34
C CYS A 350 7.25 -20.88 11.15
N TRP A 351 7.84 -20.56 10.01
CA TRP A 351 9.26 -20.68 9.79
C TRP A 351 10.00 -19.61 10.59
N PHE A 352 11.09 -19.99 11.25
CA PHE A 352 11.95 -19.07 11.99
C PHE A 352 13.41 -19.52 11.88
N PRO A 353 14.37 -18.59 11.88
CA PRO A 353 15.79 -18.94 11.97
C PRO A 353 16.11 -19.87 13.15
N TYR A 354 17.06 -20.78 12.96
CA TYR A 354 17.42 -21.74 14.00
C TYR A 354 17.76 -21.03 15.32
N LEU A 355 17.02 -21.39 16.36
CA LEU A 355 17.25 -20.96 17.73
C LEU A 355 18.39 -21.79 18.33
N LYS A 356 19.03 -21.25 19.37
CA LYS A 356 20.04 -22.01 20.13
C LYS A 356 19.47 -23.31 20.71
N THR A 357 18.18 -23.34 20.98
CA THR A 357 17.44 -24.49 21.50
C THR A 357 17.26 -25.61 20.46
N ASP A 358 17.46 -25.34 19.17
CA ASP A 358 17.26 -26.33 18.09
C ASP A 358 18.49 -27.21 17.85
N CYS A 359 19.58 -27.00 18.60
CA CYS A 359 20.81 -27.81 18.59
C CYS A 359 21.41 -28.00 17.17
N LYS A 360 21.41 -26.96 16.34
CA LYS A 360 22.04 -26.94 15.01
C LYS A 360 23.41 -26.26 15.02
N GLU A 361 24.31 -26.69 14.13
CA GLU A 361 25.66 -26.11 13.99
C GLU A 361 25.66 -24.66 13.49
N LYS A 362 24.65 -24.28 12.68
CA LYS A 362 24.38 -22.90 12.28
C LYS A 362 23.25 -22.33 13.14
N PHE A 363 23.55 -21.26 13.88
CA PHE A 363 22.54 -20.42 14.55
C PHE A 363 22.84 -18.95 14.26
N LEU A 364 21.77 -18.16 14.14
CA LEU A 364 21.88 -16.74 13.84
C LEU A 364 21.82 -15.92 15.13
N SER A 365 22.66 -14.90 15.24
CA SER A 365 22.56 -13.95 16.36
C SER A 365 21.25 -13.18 16.29
N ALA A 366 20.76 -12.68 17.43
CA ALA A 366 19.54 -11.85 17.49
C ALA A 366 19.59 -10.66 16.52
N SER A 367 20.79 -10.08 16.29
CA SER A 367 20.98 -9.00 15.30
C SER A 367 20.81 -9.47 13.86
N GLN A 368 21.30 -10.67 13.52
CA GLN A 368 21.10 -11.27 12.19
C GLN A 368 19.64 -11.66 11.97
N ILE A 369 19.01 -12.29 12.96
CA ILE A 369 17.59 -12.63 12.94
C ILE A 369 16.75 -11.37 12.77
N SER A 370 17.03 -10.31 13.54
CA SER A 370 16.36 -9.01 13.39
C SER A 370 16.53 -8.42 11.98
N LYS A 371 17.73 -8.54 11.37
CA LYS A 371 17.96 -8.12 9.98
C LYS A 371 17.17 -8.96 8.97
N MET A 372 17.07 -10.26 9.17
CA MET A 372 16.30 -11.17 8.30
C MET A 372 14.80 -10.92 8.39
N ILE A 373 14.30 -10.80 9.63
CA ILE A 373 12.95 -10.34 9.96
C ILE A 373 12.70 -9.05 9.18
N LYS A 374 13.48 -7.97 9.40
CA LYS A 374 13.37 -6.66 8.72
C LYS A 374 13.34 -6.75 7.19
N LYS A 375 14.12 -7.66 6.60
CA LYS A 375 14.20 -7.89 5.14
C LYS A 375 13.11 -8.81 4.60
N CYS A 376 12.29 -9.42 5.46
CA CYS A 376 11.33 -10.47 5.11
C CYS A 376 11.98 -11.58 4.28
N ALA A 377 13.15 -12.07 4.73
CA ALA A 377 13.93 -13.08 4.02
C ALA A 377 13.07 -14.29 3.61
N GLU A 378 13.32 -14.90 2.46
CA GLU A 378 12.56 -16.08 2.05
C GLU A 378 12.84 -17.27 2.96
N GLN A 379 11.83 -18.10 3.19
CA GLN A 379 11.97 -19.33 3.97
C GLN A 379 12.92 -20.27 3.22
N ASN A 380 13.87 -20.86 3.94
CA ASN A 380 14.77 -21.85 3.39
C ASN A 380 15.12 -22.91 4.46
N ASN A 381 15.65 -24.05 4.03
CA ASN A 381 16.01 -25.14 4.96
C ASN A 381 17.41 -24.98 5.57
N GLU A 382 18.19 -24.01 5.11
CA GLU A 382 19.58 -23.80 5.53
C GLU A 382 19.71 -22.94 6.79
N ASP A 383 18.88 -21.90 6.91
CA ASP A 383 18.98 -20.85 7.92
C ASP A 383 17.91 -20.97 9.02
N GLY A 384 16.88 -21.83 8.84
CA GLY A 384 15.77 -21.95 9.78
C GLY A 384 14.91 -23.21 9.62
N THR A 385 13.90 -23.32 10.47
CA THR A 385 12.96 -24.45 10.54
C THR A 385 11.55 -23.99 10.91
N ILE A 386 10.58 -24.91 10.84
CA ILE A 386 9.19 -24.65 11.22
C ILE A 386 9.02 -24.87 12.72
N HIS A 387 8.44 -23.89 13.40
CA HIS A 387 8.05 -23.94 14.80
C HIS A 387 6.54 -23.84 14.96
N ILE A 388 6.02 -24.42 16.04
CA ILE A 388 4.61 -24.28 16.43
C ILE A 388 4.42 -22.95 17.16
N ILE A 389 3.39 -22.22 16.79
CA ILE A 389 3.09 -20.90 17.32
C ILE A 389 1.61 -20.73 17.68
N THR A 390 1.36 -19.77 18.58
CA THR A 390 0.05 -19.17 18.77
C THR A 390 0.11 -17.72 18.30
N LYS A 391 -0.69 -17.34 17.31
CA LYS A 391 -0.79 -15.93 16.89
C LYS A 391 -1.48 -15.12 17.98
N ILE A 392 -0.78 -14.11 18.52
CA ILE A 392 -1.26 -13.27 19.61
C ILE A 392 -1.82 -11.94 19.08
N ALA A 393 -1.22 -11.38 18.02
CA ALA A 393 -1.68 -10.13 17.40
C ALA A 393 -1.28 -10.01 15.93
N GLY A 394 -1.87 -9.03 15.22
CA GLY A 394 -1.71 -8.82 13.78
C GLY A 394 -2.81 -9.49 12.92
N PRO A 395 -2.77 -9.40 11.58
CA PRO A 395 -1.68 -8.88 10.77
C PRO A 395 -1.52 -7.37 10.91
N PHE A 396 -0.31 -6.94 11.21
CA PHE A 396 0.11 -5.55 11.13
C PHE A 396 0.63 -5.34 9.72
N CYS A 397 -0.14 -4.66 8.87
CA CYS A 397 0.31 -4.34 7.52
C CYS A 397 1.57 -3.46 7.60
N LYS A 398 2.52 -3.60 6.65
CA LYS A 398 3.61 -2.62 6.53
C LYS A 398 3.04 -1.24 6.28
#